data_AF-A0A813GVH2-F1
#
_entry.id   AF-A0A813GVH2-F1
#
_cell.length_a   1.000
_cell.length_b   1.000
_cell.length_c   1.000
_cell.angle_alpha   90.00
_cell.angle_beta   90.00
_cell.angle_gamma   90.00
#
_symmetry.space_group_name_H-M   'P 1'
#
loop_
_entity.id
_entity.type
_entity.pdbx_description
1 polymer ?
#
loop_
_entity_poly.entity_id
_entity_poly.type
_entity_poly.pdbx_seq_one_letter_code
_entity_poly.pdbx_strand_id
1 'polypeptide(L)'
;MAPQQFFQQPEIQQDMYMQPQYMQQQQQMQQQQQMQQQLQMQQQQYMQQQQFMQPAVDPVQLLEHMRLQNQSLRDSYTQYWQSLPADDLPTKLQEWQHCQEKFFCGADLLPNQWLRCLGKSSRKMYFVNAKSLLTSFDVDKCLSP
;
A
#
# COMPACT_ATOMS: atom_id res chain seq x y z
N MET A 1 27.78 11.38 -90.02
CA MET A 1 28.57 11.87 -88.87
C MET A 1 27.64 12.02 -87.67
N ALA A 2 28.17 11.72 -86.47
CA ALA A 2 27.57 11.85 -85.12
C ALA A 2 26.74 10.63 -84.61
N PRO A 3 26.77 10.31 -83.29
CA PRO A 3 27.64 9.26 -82.76
C PRO A 3 26.89 8.12 -82.03
N GLN A 4 27.48 6.92 -82.05
CA GLN A 4 27.06 5.76 -81.27
C GLN A 4 27.25 6.03 -79.76
N GLN A 5 26.17 5.89 -78.98
CA GLN A 5 26.23 5.89 -77.52
C GLN A 5 26.45 4.46 -77.02
N PHE A 6 27.62 4.24 -76.41
CA PHE A 6 27.94 3.03 -75.64
C PHE A 6 27.23 3.10 -74.29
N PHE A 7 26.30 2.18 -74.04
CA PHE A 7 25.80 1.88 -72.70
C PHE A 7 26.83 0.98 -71.99
N GLN A 8 27.54 1.52 -71.00
CA GLN A 8 28.30 0.71 -70.04
C GLN A 8 27.31 0.24 -68.97
N GLN A 9 27.12 -1.09 -68.86
CA GLN A 9 26.47 -1.68 -67.70
C GLN A 9 27.42 -1.60 -66.51
N PRO A 10 26.98 -1.12 -65.34
CA PRO A 10 27.78 -1.23 -64.13
C PRO A 10 27.79 -2.69 -63.65
N GLU A 11 28.98 -3.27 -63.50
CA GLU A 11 29.20 -4.53 -62.79
C GLU A 11 28.72 -4.37 -61.33
N ILE A 12 27.65 -5.07 -60.98
CA ILE A 12 27.19 -5.22 -59.60
C ILE A 12 28.08 -6.29 -58.95
N GLN A 13 29.26 -5.87 -58.48
CA GLN A 13 30.09 -6.66 -57.56
C GLN A 13 29.99 -6.07 -56.15
N GLN A 14 28.84 -6.24 -55.49
CA GLN A 14 28.71 -5.87 -54.06
C GLN A 14 27.76 -6.81 -53.33
N ASP A 15 28.09 -8.10 -53.18
CA ASP A 15 27.20 -8.99 -52.41
C ASP A 15 27.89 -10.20 -51.73
N MET A 16 29.08 -10.02 -51.13
CA MET A 16 29.70 -11.14 -50.38
C MET A 16 30.37 -10.80 -49.04
N TYR A 17 30.32 -9.56 -48.56
CA TYR A 17 30.98 -9.21 -47.27
C TYR A 17 30.03 -8.95 -46.10
N MET A 18 28.70 -8.98 -46.31
CA MET A 18 27.71 -8.79 -45.24
C MET A 18 27.33 -10.09 -44.48
N GLN A 19 27.79 -11.24 -44.96
CA GLN A 19 27.37 -12.56 -44.45
C GLN A 19 27.73 -12.83 -42.97
N PRO A 20 28.92 -12.46 -42.45
CA PRO A 20 29.29 -12.77 -41.06
C PRO A 20 28.50 -11.94 -40.06
N GLN A 21 28.21 -10.69 -40.40
CA GLN A 21 27.55 -9.75 -39.50
C GLN A 21 26.07 -10.10 -39.31
N TYR A 22 25.40 -10.55 -40.37
CA TYR A 22 24.03 -11.02 -40.31
C TYR A 22 23.89 -12.27 -39.43
N MET A 23 24.85 -13.20 -39.56
CA MET A 23 24.84 -14.44 -38.77
C MET A 23 25.06 -14.16 -37.27
N GLN A 24 25.96 -13.23 -36.94
CA GLN A 24 26.18 -12.79 -35.56
C GLN A 24 24.93 -12.09 -34.97
N GLN A 25 24.27 -11.24 -35.76
CA GLN A 25 23.05 -10.57 -35.33
C GLN A 25 21.90 -11.57 -35.09
N GLN A 26 21.76 -12.57 -35.96
CA GLN A 26 20.77 -13.63 -35.80
C GLN A 26 21.03 -14.45 -34.53
N GLN A 27 22.29 -14.77 -34.25
CA GLN A 27 22.67 -15.48 -33.03
C GLN A 27 22.36 -14.68 -31.76
N GLN A 28 22.62 -13.36 -31.76
CA GLN A 28 22.25 -12.49 -30.64
C GLN A 28 20.74 -12.45 -30.41
N MET A 29 19.96 -12.34 -31.48
CA MET A 29 18.50 -12.31 -31.38
C MET A 29 17.94 -13.62 -30.81
N GLN A 30 18.50 -14.75 -31.25
CA GLN A 30 18.11 -16.07 -30.74
C GLN A 30 18.46 -16.23 -29.25
N GLN A 31 19.62 -15.73 -28.83
CA GLN A 31 20.05 -15.76 -27.44
C GLN A 31 19.16 -14.86 -26.55
N GLN A 32 18.78 -13.69 -27.06
CA GLN A 32 17.84 -12.79 -26.38
C GLN A 32 16.45 -13.41 -26.24
N GLN A 33 15.98 -14.12 -27.27
CA GLN A 33 14.69 -14.82 -27.24
C GLN A 33 14.68 -15.95 -26.21
N GLN A 34 15.76 -16.74 -26.12
CA GLN A 34 15.90 -17.77 -25.07
C GLN A 34 15.88 -17.17 -23.67
N MET A 35 16.58 -16.06 -23.45
CA MET A 35 16.59 -15.39 -22.15
C MET A 35 15.19 -14.91 -21.74
N GLN A 36 14.43 -14.30 -22.67
CA GLN A 36 13.05 -13.89 -22.38
C GLN A 36 12.16 -15.09 -22.02
N GLN A 37 12.31 -16.21 -22.73
CA GLN A 37 11.53 -17.41 -22.48
C GLN A 37 11.86 -18.01 -21.10
N GLN A 38 13.13 -17.99 -20.70
CA GLN A 38 13.56 -18.42 -19.37
C GLN A 38 13.00 -17.52 -18.26
N LEU A 39 13.01 -16.20 -18.46
CA LEU A 39 12.45 -15.24 -17.52
C LEU A 39 10.93 -15.40 -17.37
N GLN A 40 10.23 -15.68 -18.47
CA GLN A 40 8.79 -15.93 -18.45
C GLN A 40 8.46 -17.20 -17.66
N MET A 41 9.21 -18.29 -17.84
CA MET A 41 9.07 -19.51 -17.04
C MET A 41 9.33 -19.24 -15.55
N GLN A 42 10.37 -18.48 -15.22
CA GLN A 42 10.68 -18.13 -13.83
C GLN A 42 9.55 -17.34 -13.18
N GLN A 43 8.98 -16.35 -13.88
CA GLN A 43 7.80 -15.62 -13.40
C GLN A 43 6.59 -16.54 -13.20
N GLN A 44 6.37 -17.49 -14.10
CA GLN A 44 5.27 -18.45 -13.99
C GLN A 44 5.45 -19.38 -12.78
N GLN A 45 6.68 -19.85 -12.52
CA GLN A 45 7.01 -20.64 -11.34
C GLN A 45 6.85 -19.83 -10.05
N TYR A 46 7.23 -18.55 -10.07
CA TYR A 46 7.04 -17.65 -8.92
C TYR A 46 5.56 -17.43 -8.61
N MET A 47 4.73 -17.21 -9.63
CA MET A 47 3.27 -17.09 -9.45
C MET A 47 2.64 -18.38 -8.92
N GLN A 48 3.05 -19.55 -9.41
CA GLN A 48 2.58 -20.83 -8.86
C GLN A 48 2.99 -20.99 -7.40
N GLN A 49 4.24 -20.69 -7.04
CA GLN A 49 4.67 -20.76 -5.64
C GLN A 49 3.85 -19.83 -4.73
N GLN A 50 3.51 -18.62 -5.19
CA GLN A 50 2.67 -17.70 -4.41
C GLN A 50 1.24 -18.22 -4.21
N GLN A 51 0.67 -18.98 -5.15
CA GLN A 51 -0.65 -19.59 -4.96
C GLN A 51 -0.66 -20.68 -3.87
N PHE A 52 0.46 -21.33 -3.62
CA PHE A 52 0.60 -22.34 -2.55
C PHE A 52 1.17 -21.77 -1.24
N MET A 53 1.65 -20.52 -1.24
CA MET A 53 2.24 -19.85 -0.07
C MET A 53 1.33 -18.81 0.59
N GLN A 54 0.08 -18.65 0.17
CA GLN A 54 -0.91 -18.10 1.08
C GLN A 54 -1.29 -19.22 2.05
N PRO A 55 -0.82 -19.23 3.32
CA PRO A 55 -1.50 -20.05 4.30
C PRO A 55 -2.97 -19.68 4.20
N ALA A 56 -3.84 -20.68 4.19
CA ALA A 56 -5.26 -20.45 4.40
C ALA A 56 -5.39 -19.85 5.81
N VAL A 57 -5.14 -18.55 5.93
CA VAL A 57 -5.37 -17.81 7.17
C VAL A 57 -6.87 -17.81 7.26
N ASP A 58 -7.37 -18.72 8.09
CA ASP A 58 -8.77 -18.77 8.45
C ASP A 58 -9.21 -17.33 8.77
N PRO A 59 -10.24 -16.79 8.11
CA PRO A 59 -10.70 -15.42 8.36
C PRO A 59 -11.01 -15.19 9.85
N VAL A 60 -11.34 -16.23 10.62
CA VAL A 60 -11.48 -16.18 12.07
C VAL A 60 -10.15 -15.88 12.75
N GLN A 61 -9.06 -16.55 12.36
CA GLN A 61 -7.72 -16.29 12.91
C GLN A 61 -7.21 -14.89 12.56
N LEU A 62 -7.50 -14.39 11.35
CA LEU A 62 -7.16 -13.01 10.98
C LEU A 62 -7.92 -11.99 11.84
N LEU A 63 -9.23 -12.20 12.05
CA LEU A 63 -10.06 -11.35 12.89
C LEU A 63 -9.60 -11.39 14.35
N GLU A 64 -9.18 -12.55 14.84
CA GLU A 64 -8.67 -12.73 16.20
C GLU A 64 -7.30 -12.06 16.38
N HIS A 65 -6.40 -12.18 15.40
CA HIS A 65 -5.13 -11.44 15.38
C HIS A 65 -5.35 -9.92 15.39
N MET A 66 -6.27 -9.43 14.55
CA MET A 66 -6.66 -8.02 14.56
C MET A 66 -7.26 -7.58 15.89
N ARG A 67 -8.09 -8.41 16.54
CA ARG A 67 -8.64 -8.12 17.88
C ARG A 67 -7.55 -8.02 18.94
N LEU A 68 -6.60 -8.97 18.96
CA LEU A 68 -5.48 -8.97 19.90
C LEU A 68 -4.57 -7.75 19.70
N GLN A 69 -4.28 -7.40 18.45
CA GLN A 69 -3.51 -6.20 18.13
C GLN A 69 -4.24 -4.93 18.61
N ASN A 70 -5.55 -4.85 18.41
CA ASN A 70 -6.39 -3.76 18.93
C ASN A 70 -6.42 -3.71 20.47
N GLN A 71 -6.42 -4.88 21.14
CA GLN A 71 -6.39 -4.95 22.59
C GLN A 71 -5.05 -4.46 23.16
N SER A 72 -3.92 -4.90 22.58
CA SER A 72 -2.60 -4.41 22.98
C SER A 72 -2.46 -2.90 22.78
N LEU A 73 -3.04 -2.34 21.72
CA LEU A 73 -3.09 -0.89 21.52
C LEU A 73 -3.89 -0.20 22.62
N ARG A 74 -5.08 -0.72 22.97
CA ARG A 74 -5.89 -0.17 24.07
C ARG A 74 -5.15 -0.15 25.41
N ASP A 75 -4.43 -1.22 25.73
CA ASP A 75 -3.67 -1.32 26.98
C ASP A 75 -2.51 -0.31 27.00
N SER A 76 -1.80 -0.17 25.89
CA SER A 76 -0.73 0.83 25.71
C SER A 76 -1.25 2.27 25.87
N TYR A 77 -2.38 2.59 25.23
CA TYR A 77 -3.00 3.92 25.37
C TYR A 77 -3.48 4.18 26.80
N THR A 78 -4.02 3.16 27.47
CA THR A 78 -4.46 3.29 28.86
C THR A 78 -3.30 3.64 29.78
N GLN A 79 -2.15 2.97 29.63
CA GLN A 79 -0.94 3.29 30.40
C GLN A 79 -0.45 4.72 30.09
N TYR A 80 -0.41 5.11 28.82
CA TYR A 80 -0.05 6.48 28.43
C TYR A 80 -0.98 7.51 29.08
N TRP A 81 -2.30 7.34 29.01
CA TRP A 81 -3.26 8.29 29.58
C TRP A 81 -3.22 8.37 31.10
N GLN A 82 -2.88 7.28 31.78
CA GLN A 82 -2.66 7.26 33.22
C GLN A 82 -1.38 8.01 33.62
N SER A 83 -0.36 8.03 32.77
CA SER A 83 0.90 8.71 33.04
C SER A 83 0.84 10.24 32.85
N LEU A 84 -0.14 10.74 32.08
CA LEU A 84 -0.25 12.16 31.76
C LEU A 84 -0.67 13.02 32.97
N PRO A 85 -0.06 14.20 33.20
CA PRO A 85 -0.56 15.20 34.14
C PRO A 85 -2.02 15.60 33.86
N ALA A 86 -2.79 15.97 34.89
CA ALA A 86 -4.20 16.37 34.71
C ALA A 86 -4.36 17.73 34.00
N ASP A 87 -3.33 18.57 34.08
CA ASP A 87 -3.28 19.88 33.45
C ASP A 87 -3.02 19.78 31.95
N ASP A 88 -2.39 18.70 31.50
CA ASP A 88 -2.11 18.43 30.08
C ASP A 88 -3.33 17.92 29.31
N LEU A 89 -4.40 17.54 30.01
CA LEU A 89 -5.65 17.13 29.39
C LEU A 89 -6.48 18.35 28.97
N PRO A 90 -6.95 18.39 27.71
CA PRO A 90 -7.85 19.43 27.23
C PRO A 90 -9.10 19.59 28.10
N THR A 91 -9.56 20.83 28.23
CA THR A 91 -10.78 21.15 29.01
C THR A 91 -11.94 21.52 28.12
N LYS A 92 -11.65 22.10 26.96
CA LYS A 92 -12.68 22.57 26.02
C LYS A 92 -12.88 21.55 24.92
N LEU A 93 -14.12 21.42 24.47
CA LEU A 93 -14.50 20.51 23.39
C LEU A 93 -13.76 20.82 22.08
N GLN A 94 -13.52 22.09 21.80
CA GLN A 94 -12.76 22.52 20.61
C GLN A 94 -11.30 22.07 20.68
N GLU A 95 -10.67 22.12 21.85
CA GLU A 95 -9.30 21.61 22.03
C GLU A 95 -9.25 20.11 21.74
N TRP A 96 -10.24 19.35 22.26
CA TRP A 96 -10.38 17.93 21.98
C TRP A 96 -10.50 17.63 20.48
N GLN A 97 -11.24 18.43 19.73
CA GLN A 97 -11.37 18.28 18.28
C GLN A 97 -10.02 18.40 17.57
N HIS A 98 -9.15 19.33 17.98
CA HIS A 98 -7.84 19.55 17.38
C HIS A 98 -6.79 18.53 17.80
N CYS A 99 -6.94 17.89 18.96
CA CYS A 99 -5.96 16.96 19.49
C CYS A 99 -6.37 15.49 19.41
N GLN A 100 -7.42 15.12 18.66
CA GLN A 100 -7.86 13.72 18.53
C GLN A 100 -6.69 12.81 18.11
N GLU A 101 -5.93 13.20 17.09
CA GLU A 101 -4.79 12.42 16.58
C GLU A 101 -3.66 12.28 17.61
N LYS A 102 -3.42 13.30 18.44
CA LYS A 102 -2.38 13.28 19.49
C LYS A 102 -2.69 12.26 20.58
N PHE A 103 -3.95 12.18 21.01
CA PHE A 103 -4.35 11.33 22.15
C PHE A 103 -4.88 9.95 21.73
N PHE A 104 -5.39 9.84 20.49
CA PHE A 104 -6.05 8.65 19.95
C PHE A 104 -5.50 8.33 18.54
N CYS A 105 -4.17 8.39 18.37
CA CYS A 105 -3.51 8.11 17.10
C CYS A 105 -3.93 6.73 16.56
N GLY A 106 -4.29 6.64 15.28
CA GLY A 106 -4.73 5.39 14.66
C GLY A 106 -6.14 4.92 15.04
N ALA A 107 -6.88 5.66 15.87
CA ALA A 107 -8.29 5.37 16.12
C ALA A 107 -9.17 5.84 14.95
N ASP A 108 -10.18 5.05 14.59
CA ASP A 108 -11.12 5.38 13.53
C ASP A 108 -11.88 6.69 13.80
N LEU A 109 -12.22 7.44 12.76
CA LEU A 109 -13.07 8.63 12.90
C LEU A 109 -14.50 8.21 13.29
N LEU A 110 -15.05 8.88 14.31
CA LEU A 110 -16.44 8.62 14.71
C LEU A 110 -17.40 9.42 13.80
N PRO A 111 -18.58 8.87 13.48
CA PRO A 111 -19.56 9.54 12.63
C PRO A 111 -20.23 10.70 13.39
N ASN A 112 -21.06 11.48 12.68
CA ASN A 112 -21.94 12.51 13.28
C ASN A 112 -21.23 13.54 14.19
N GLN A 113 -19.94 13.79 13.99
CA GLN A 113 -19.11 14.69 14.79
C GLN A 113 -18.96 14.27 16.27
N TRP A 114 -19.00 12.96 16.53
CA TRP A 114 -18.59 12.44 17.84
C TRP A 114 -17.08 12.56 18.05
N LEU A 115 -16.68 12.95 19.26
CA LEU A 115 -15.29 13.11 19.68
C LEU A 115 -15.00 12.17 20.84
N ARG A 116 -13.75 11.69 20.92
CA ARG A 116 -13.24 10.96 22.09
C ARG A 116 -12.65 11.96 23.08
N CYS A 117 -13.00 11.80 24.34
CA CYS A 117 -12.53 12.64 25.44
C CYS A 117 -12.06 11.74 26.60
N LEU A 118 -11.19 12.28 27.45
CA LEU A 118 -10.75 11.62 28.69
C LEU A 118 -11.16 12.45 29.91
N GLY A 119 -11.76 11.81 30.90
CA GLY A 119 -12.10 12.47 32.16
C GLY A 119 -10.82 12.81 32.93
N LYS A 120 -10.63 14.08 33.32
CA LYS A 120 -9.41 14.52 34.01
C LYS A 120 -9.07 13.71 35.26
N SER A 121 -10.06 13.50 36.12
CA SER A 121 -9.86 12.78 37.38
C SER A 121 -9.96 11.26 37.21
N SER A 122 -10.90 10.79 36.37
CA SER A 122 -11.17 9.36 36.24
C SER A 122 -10.25 8.65 35.25
N ARG A 123 -9.64 9.39 34.32
CA ARG A 123 -8.94 8.88 33.13
C ARG A 123 -9.77 7.91 32.30
N LYS A 124 -11.09 7.90 32.50
CA LYS A 124 -12.01 7.10 31.71
C LYS A 124 -12.33 7.84 30.42
N MET A 125 -12.28 7.09 29.32
CA MET A 125 -12.70 7.58 28.02
C MET A 125 -14.22 7.70 27.98
N TYR A 126 -14.68 8.78 27.36
CA TYR A 126 -16.09 9.03 27.07
C TYR A 126 -16.19 9.74 25.72
N PHE A 127 -17.38 9.74 25.15
CA PHE A 127 -17.65 10.29 23.84
C PHE A 127 -18.58 11.49 23.97
N VAL A 128 -18.35 12.52 23.17
CA VAL A 128 -19.20 13.73 23.11
C VAL A 128 -19.54 14.06 21.67
N ASN A 129 -20.82 14.26 21.37
CA ASN A 129 -21.24 14.77 20.07
C ASN A 129 -21.02 16.29 20.00
N ALA A 130 -20.18 16.77 19.08
CA ALA A 130 -19.82 18.19 19.02
C ALA A 130 -21.00 19.12 18.68
N LYS A 131 -22.03 18.60 18.00
CA LYS A 131 -23.21 19.37 17.57
C LYS A 131 -24.31 19.36 18.62
N SER A 132 -24.66 18.20 19.18
CA SER A 132 -25.78 18.06 20.12
C SER A 132 -25.35 18.11 21.59
N LEU A 133 -24.05 18.08 21.88
CA LEU A 133 -23.46 17.99 23.22
C LEU A 133 -23.88 16.74 24.01
N LEU A 134 -24.46 15.74 23.34
CA LEU A 134 -24.77 14.45 23.95
C LEU A 134 -23.48 13.74 24.35
N THR A 135 -23.52 13.05 25.48
CA THR A 135 -22.38 12.28 25.99
C THR A 135 -22.73 10.80 26.13
N SER A 136 -21.76 9.92 25.90
CA SER A 136 -21.90 8.48 26.05
C SER A 136 -20.62 7.87 26.56
N PHE A 137 -20.72 6.76 27.30
CA PHE A 137 -19.58 5.89 27.63
C PHE A 137 -19.50 4.67 26.71
N ASP A 138 -20.52 4.49 25.89
CA ASP A 138 -20.68 3.38 24.96
C ASP A 138 -20.45 3.89 23.54
N VAL A 139 -19.43 3.33 22.88
CA VAL A 139 -19.05 3.70 21.51
C VAL A 139 -20.09 3.24 20.49
N ASP A 140 -20.81 2.15 20.76
CA ASP A 140 -21.78 1.59 19.80
C ASP A 140 -22.95 2.57 19.62
N LYS A 141 -23.32 3.28 20.69
CA LYS A 141 -24.31 4.38 20.62
C LYS A 141 -23.86 5.56 19.76
N CYS A 142 -22.55 5.75 19.61
CA CYS A 142 -21.99 6.82 18.78
C CYS A 142 -21.90 6.42 17.31
N LEU A 143 -21.88 5.12 17.01
CA LEU A 143 -21.79 4.57 15.65
C LEU A 143 -23.17 4.42 14.98
N SER A 144 -24.25 4.44 15.76
CA SER A 144 -25.61 4.43 15.23
C SER A 144 -25.87 5.69 14.39
N PRO A 145 -26.41 5.54 13.16
CA PRO A 145 -26.68 6.65 12.26
C PRO A 145 -27.72 7.64 12.80
#